data_AF-A0A345QRY3-F1
#
_entry.id   AF-A0A345QRY3-F1
#
_cell.length_a   1.000
_cell.length_b   1.000
_cell.length_c   1.000
_cell.angle_alpha   90.00
_cell.angle_beta   90.00
_cell.angle_gamma   90.00
#
_symmetry.space_group_name_H-M   'P 1'
#
loop_
_entity.id
_entity.type
_entity.pdbx_description
1 polymer ?
#
loop_
_entity_poly.entity_id
_entity_poly.type
_entity_poly.pdbx_seq_one_letter_code
_entity_poly.pdbx_strand_id
1 'polypeptide(L)'
;MANKIRAGDRVDVDLVEPFLSHKFPEASSFSQFMLRVAGWLTLFFASVLVIFPEVGEYLIGVLPSFLLLSERAAKALDYVWGLVGKPVGKQHLMYHMPNIIIYAFGVAGVRQLWRRINRDNWRDHVEDAQEKLTKAIAAGTGRFAFPDGFSLMFTGEGDQVAKNLIMDDHTIGPTLSSKRPLHTNLWGKFDNAEGDEGFIRVLDQFNSEDAGEYVLFPVVDEHLFLPGLEEFDIPPHRVEIAVRRIREYEKQKGWAPKKTVIVGDKEQQSKFITTSKEGEVPSPNDEVSLRTIAAEYENVTIADPTDITLSRIIEIAEGRQILFRASDHGTKKYSNEFYHRLSLLGYEPTSDDKLVIGYDITDLETEHQVVSQKHTAYLPVILSRDVFDLLSKHYLRDNTYIFVPALVKQELKRLVTGPDS
;
A
#
# COMPACT_ATOMS: atom_id res chain seq x y z
N MET A 1 14.84 -4.11 -9.09
CA MET A 1 13.39 -4.33 -8.87
C MET A 1 12.86 -5.59 -9.55
N ALA A 2 12.82 -5.68 -10.88
CA ALA A 2 12.27 -6.85 -11.61
C ALA A 2 12.85 -8.20 -11.14
N ASN A 3 14.16 -8.25 -10.89
CA ASN A 3 14.81 -9.45 -10.35
C ASN A 3 14.33 -9.83 -8.93
N LYS A 4 14.17 -8.85 -8.01
CA LYS A 4 13.63 -9.07 -6.66
C LYS A 4 12.22 -9.68 -6.74
N ILE A 5 11.34 -9.09 -7.57
CA ILE A 5 9.96 -9.59 -7.76
C ILE A 5 9.94 -11.02 -8.31
N ARG A 6 10.83 -11.34 -9.26
CA ARG A 6 10.93 -12.69 -9.83
C ARG A 6 11.44 -13.71 -8.81
N ALA A 7 12.46 -13.35 -8.04
CA ALA A 7 12.98 -14.16 -6.93
C ALA A 7 11.96 -14.33 -5.79
N GLY A 8 10.95 -13.45 -5.72
CA GLY A 8 9.97 -13.44 -4.64
C GLY A 8 10.49 -12.71 -3.39
N ASP A 9 11.49 -11.86 -3.54
CA ASP A 9 12.05 -11.03 -2.46
C ASP A 9 11.16 -9.81 -2.18
N ARG A 10 11.38 -9.21 -1.01
CA ARG A 10 10.75 -7.94 -0.62
C ARG A 10 11.23 -6.80 -1.52
N VAL A 11 10.32 -5.91 -1.86
CA VAL A 11 10.57 -4.76 -2.73
C VAL A 11 10.47 -3.48 -1.92
N ASP A 12 11.42 -2.58 -2.12
CA ASP A 12 11.47 -1.30 -1.42
C ASP A 12 10.26 -0.44 -1.81
N VAL A 13 9.54 0.09 -0.81
CA VAL A 13 8.22 0.73 -1.00
C VAL A 13 8.26 1.93 -1.94
N ASP A 14 9.30 2.75 -1.85
CA ASP A 14 9.48 3.96 -2.67
C ASP A 14 9.60 3.65 -4.17
N LEU A 15 9.95 2.40 -4.52
CA LEU A 15 10.13 1.98 -5.89
C LEU A 15 8.87 1.36 -6.50
N VAL A 16 7.86 1.03 -5.69
CA VAL A 16 6.64 0.33 -6.15
C VAL A 16 5.88 1.14 -7.17
N GLU A 17 5.50 2.38 -6.84
CA GLU A 17 4.70 3.23 -7.72
C GLU A 17 5.48 3.68 -8.97
N PRO A 18 6.75 4.13 -8.88
CA PRO A 18 7.56 4.45 -10.06
C PRO A 18 7.75 3.24 -11.00
N PHE A 19 7.87 2.04 -10.44
CA PHE A 19 8.02 0.83 -11.24
C PHE A 19 6.72 0.42 -11.93
N LEU A 20 5.57 0.46 -11.24
CA LEU A 20 4.27 0.12 -11.84
C LEU A 20 3.82 1.15 -12.88
N SER A 21 4.17 2.42 -12.68
CA SER A 21 3.83 3.51 -13.59
C SER A 21 4.75 3.60 -14.81
N HIS A 22 5.88 2.89 -14.83
CA HIS A 22 6.84 2.94 -15.93
C HIS A 22 6.26 2.41 -17.24
N LYS A 23 6.23 3.28 -18.26
CA LYS A 23 5.86 2.93 -19.64
C LYS A 23 7.09 2.96 -20.54
N PHE A 24 7.31 1.89 -21.29
CA PHE A 24 8.37 1.84 -22.29
C PHE A 24 8.03 2.76 -23.47
N PRO A 25 9.00 3.55 -23.97
CA PRO A 25 8.80 4.33 -25.18
C PRO A 25 8.49 3.38 -26.35
N GLU A 26 7.42 3.65 -27.08
CA GLU A 26 7.08 2.89 -28.28
C GLU A 26 8.21 3.04 -29.31
N ALA A 27 8.71 1.92 -29.83
CA ALA A 27 9.69 1.96 -30.91
C ALA A 27 9.09 2.73 -32.09
N SER A 28 9.80 3.73 -32.61
CA SER A 28 9.28 4.54 -33.72
C SER A 28 8.93 3.65 -34.92
N SER A 29 7.83 3.99 -35.60
CA SER A 29 7.36 3.27 -36.79
C SER A 29 8.46 3.08 -37.85
N PHE A 30 9.40 4.03 -37.92
CA PHE A 30 10.59 3.98 -38.76
C PHE A 30 11.57 2.85 -38.37
N SER A 31 11.82 2.63 -37.08
CA SER A 31 12.71 1.54 -36.62
C SER A 31 12.11 0.16 -36.90
N GLN A 32 10.80 -0.01 -36.73
CA GLN A 32 10.10 -1.26 -37.07
C GLN A 32 10.08 -1.51 -38.58
N PHE A 33 9.91 -0.45 -39.38
CA PHE A 33 9.99 -0.52 -40.84
C PHE A 33 11.38 -0.93 -41.32
N MET A 34 12.44 -0.30 -40.81
CA MET A 34 13.82 -0.62 -41.16
C MET A 34 14.21 -2.07 -40.84
N LEU A 35 13.75 -2.62 -39.70
CA LEU A 35 13.98 -4.03 -39.34
C LEU A 35 13.28 -5.00 -40.30
N ARG A 36 12.05 -4.69 -40.73
CA ARG A 36 11.35 -5.50 -41.75
C ARG A 36 12.07 -5.44 -43.10
N VAL A 37 12.47 -4.25 -43.54
CA VAL A 37 13.18 -4.05 -44.81
C VAL A 37 14.52 -4.78 -44.83
N ALA A 38 15.30 -4.72 -43.74
CA ALA A 38 16.56 -5.44 -43.63
C ALA A 38 16.38 -6.97 -43.69
N GLY A 39 15.34 -7.51 -43.05
CA GLY A 39 14.98 -8.93 -43.12
C GLY A 39 14.64 -9.38 -44.55
N TRP A 40 13.80 -8.60 -45.25
CA TRP A 40 13.41 -8.89 -46.65
C TRP A 40 14.59 -8.78 -47.63
N LEU A 41 15.44 -7.75 -47.49
CA LEU A 41 16.63 -7.60 -48.33
C LEU A 41 17.60 -8.77 -48.15
N THR A 42 17.81 -9.22 -46.91
CA THR A 42 18.71 -10.34 -46.62
C THR A 42 18.17 -11.65 -47.24
N LEU A 43 16.86 -11.89 -47.13
CA LEU A 43 16.18 -13.04 -47.75
C LEU A 43 16.19 -12.98 -49.28
N PHE A 44 16.02 -11.80 -49.86
CA PHE A 44 16.07 -11.58 -51.30
C PHE A 44 17.45 -11.89 -51.86
N PHE A 45 18.52 -11.32 -51.27
CA PHE A 45 19.88 -11.57 -51.74
C PHE A 45 20.33 -13.01 -51.50
N ALA A 46 19.95 -13.62 -50.37
CA ALA A 46 20.21 -15.03 -50.13
C ALA A 46 19.49 -15.93 -51.15
N SER A 47 18.25 -15.62 -51.51
CA SER A 47 17.48 -16.43 -52.46
C SER A 47 17.97 -16.25 -53.90
N VAL A 48 18.22 -15.02 -54.36
CA VAL A 48 18.67 -14.75 -55.73
C VAL A 48 20.06 -15.30 -55.99
N LEU A 49 21.00 -15.14 -55.05
CA LEU A 49 22.38 -15.58 -55.24
C LEU A 49 22.56 -17.10 -55.08
N VAL A 50 21.66 -17.79 -54.37
CA VAL A 50 21.76 -19.25 -54.15
C VAL A 50 20.89 -20.05 -55.12
N ILE A 51 19.70 -19.56 -55.47
CA ILE A 51 18.72 -20.32 -56.28
C ILE A 51 18.88 -20.02 -57.77
N PHE A 52 19.27 -18.79 -58.14
CA PHE A 52 19.42 -18.36 -59.54
C PHE A 52 20.82 -17.79 -59.81
N PRO A 53 21.86 -18.66 -59.81
CA PRO A 53 23.26 -18.23 -59.92
C PRO A 53 23.54 -17.43 -61.20
N GLU A 54 22.85 -17.73 -62.30
CA GLU A 54 22.97 -17.02 -63.58
C GLU A 54 22.49 -15.55 -63.50
N VAL A 55 21.40 -15.29 -62.75
CA VAL A 55 20.90 -13.93 -62.49
C VAL A 55 21.84 -13.19 -61.53
N GLY A 56 22.42 -13.92 -60.57
CA GLY A 56 23.45 -13.42 -59.68
C GLY A 56 24.70 -12.97 -60.44
N GLU A 57 25.21 -13.77 -61.37
CA GLU A 57 26.38 -13.40 -62.19
C GLU A 57 26.12 -12.18 -63.07
N TYR A 58 24.93 -12.06 -63.68
CA TYR A 58 24.54 -10.89 -64.44
C TYR A 58 24.48 -9.62 -63.57
N LEU A 59 23.84 -9.69 -62.41
CA LEU A 59 23.78 -8.56 -61.47
C LEU A 59 25.17 -8.15 -60.99
N ILE A 60 26.05 -9.10 -60.72
CA ILE A 60 27.44 -8.83 -60.33
C ILE A 60 28.23 -8.17 -61.46
N GLY A 61 27.97 -8.55 -62.72
CA GLY A 61 28.59 -7.93 -63.90
C GLY A 61 28.15 -6.49 -64.16
N VAL A 62 26.98 -6.07 -63.66
CA VAL A 62 26.43 -4.71 -63.82
C VAL A 62 26.79 -3.80 -62.63
N LEU A 63 27.28 -4.38 -61.53
CA LEU A 63 27.59 -3.64 -60.31
C LEU A 63 28.90 -2.83 -60.43
N PRO A 64 29.00 -1.67 -59.74
CA PRO A 64 30.13 -0.77 -59.90
C PRO A 64 31.44 -1.34 -59.34
N SER A 65 32.56 -0.97 -59.97
CA SER A 65 33.91 -1.47 -59.68
C SER A 65 34.45 -1.15 -58.28
N PHE A 66 33.81 -0.29 -57.48
CA PHE A 66 34.20 -0.08 -56.08
C PHE A 66 33.91 -1.31 -55.18
N LEU A 67 33.13 -2.27 -55.67
CA LEU A 67 32.89 -3.56 -55.00
C LEU A 67 33.95 -4.62 -55.34
N LEU A 68 34.94 -4.29 -56.17
CA LEU A 68 36.13 -5.13 -56.38
C LEU A 68 37.04 -5.03 -55.17
N LEU A 69 37.29 -6.17 -54.55
CA LEU A 69 38.21 -6.28 -53.44
C LEU A 69 39.65 -6.17 -53.95
N SER A 70 40.52 -5.54 -53.17
CA SER A 70 41.95 -5.60 -53.42
C SER A 70 42.41 -7.07 -53.44
N GLU A 71 43.44 -7.39 -54.23
CA GLU A 71 43.91 -8.77 -54.40
C GLU A 71 44.29 -9.43 -53.05
N ARG A 72 44.82 -8.64 -52.11
CA ARG A 72 45.11 -9.10 -50.74
C ARG A 72 43.83 -9.41 -49.95
N ALA A 73 42.79 -8.58 -50.06
CA ALA A 73 41.52 -8.80 -49.37
C ALA A 73 40.74 -10.00 -49.94
N ALA A 74 40.75 -10.17 -51.27
CA ALA A 74 40.13 -11.33 -51.92
C ALA A 74 40.83 -12.65 -51.51
N LYS A 75 42.17 -12.69 -51.54
CA LYS A 75 42.95 -13.87 -51.09
C LYS A 75 42.76 -14.16 -49.60
N ALA A 76 42.66 -13.12 -48.75
CA ALA A 76 42.39 -13.29 -47.33
C ALA A 76 40.99 -13.88 -47.08
N LEU A 77 39.96 -13.40 -47.80
CA LEU A 77 38.61 -13.96 -47.72
C LEU A 77 38.56 -15.39 -48.25
N ASP A 78 39.21 -15.67 -49.38
CA ASP A 78 39.29 -17.04 -49.93
C ASP A 78 40.05 -18.01 -49.01
N TYR A 79 41.08 -17.54 -48.30
CA TYR A 79 41.75 -18.33 -47.28
C TYR A 79 40.80 -18.67 -46.13
N VAL A 80 40.03 -17.68 -45.64
CA VAL A 80 39.01 -17.89 -44.61
C VAL A 80 37.93 -18.86 -45.09
N TRP A 81 37.46 -18.75 -46.34
CA TRP A 81 36.48 -19.69 -46.89
C TRP A 81 37.06 -21.08 -47.12
N GLY A 82 38.33 -21.18 -47.52
CA GLY A 82 39.04 -22.45 -47.68
C GLY A 82 39.19 -23.25 -46.38
N LEU A 83 39.13 -22.58 -45.21
CA LEU A 83 39.10 -23.24 -43.91
C LEU A 83 37.74 -23.85 -43.57
N VAL A 84 36.65 -23.37 -44.17
CA VAL A 84 35.29 -23.83 -43.87
C VAL A 84 34.61 -24.57 -45.03
N GLY A 85 35.18 -24.49 -46.24
CA GLY A 85 34.65 -25.08 -47.45
C GLY A 85 35.55 -24.79 -48.66
N LYS A 86 34.95 -24.60 -49.84
CA LYS A 86 35.70 -24.24 -51.05
C LYS A 86 35.93 -22.73 -51.14
N PRO A 87 37.13 -22.27 -51.54
CA PRO A 87 37.39 -20.86 -51.82
C PRO A 87 36.52 -20.39 -53.00
N VAL A 88 36.14 -19.12 -52.98
CA VAL A 88 35.23 -18.51 -53.96
C VAL A 88 35.99 -18.17 -55.25
N GLY A 89 37.27 -17.77 -55.15
CA GLY A 89 38.15 -17.60 -56.30
C GLY A 89 37.82 -16.41 -57.20
N LYS A 90 37.04 -15.44 -56.71
CA LYS A 90 36.59 -14.25 -57.44
C LYS A 90 36.89 -13.00 -56.62
N GLN A 91 37.31 -11.91 -57.26
CA GLN A 91 37.70 -10.67 -56.55
C GLN A 91 36.51 -9.76 -56.19
N HIS A 92 35.33 -9.99 -56.77
CA HIS A 92 34.19 -9.11 -56.51
C HIS A 92 33.51 -9.49 -55.19
N LEU A 93 33.32 -8.51 -54.29
CA LEU A 93 32.77 -8.73 -52.93
C LEU A 93 31.44 -9.49 -52.95
N MET A 94 30.62 -9.27 -53.96
CA MET A 94 29.32 -9.92 -54.12
C MET A 94 29.39 -11.45 -54.27
N TYR A 95 30.50 -12.01 -54.75
CA TYR A 95 30.67 -13.48 -54.77
C TYR A 95 30.96 -14.04 -53.38
N HIS A 96 31.49 -13.22 -52.47
CA HIS A 96 31.69 -13.59 -51.08
C HIS A 96 30.47 -13.27 -50.22
N MET A 97 29.57 -12.38 -50.66
CA MET A 97 28.38 -11.98 -49.91
C MET A 97 27.47 -13.15 -49.49
N PRO A 98 27.20 -14.18 -50.31
CA PRO A 98 26.45 -15.35 -49.85
C PRO A 98 27.13 -16.05 -48.67
N ASN A 99 28.45 -16.25 -48.73
CA ASN A 99 29.21 -16.82 -47.62
C ASN A 99 29.21 -15.88 -46.40
N ILE A 100 29.41 -14.57 -46.60
CA ILE A 100 29.34 -13.58 -45.52
C ILE A 100 27.96 -13.59 -44.88
N ILE A 101 26.88 -13.64 -45.65
CA ILE A 101 25.50 -13.69 -45.14
C ILE A 101 25.26 -15.02 -44.42
N ILE A 102 25.63 -16.16 -45.02
CA ILE A 102 25.44 -17.48 -44.41
C ILE A 102 26.29 -17.64 -43.14
N TYR A 103 27.48 -17.06 -43.05
CA TYR A 103 28.32 -17.16 -41.85
C TYR A 103 28.01 -16.08 -40.81
N ALA A 104 27.68 -14.85 -41.22
CA ALA A 104 27.25 -13.79 -40.31
C ALA A 104 25.85 -14.09 -39.73
N PHE A 105 24.94 -14.69 -40.51
CA PHE A 105 23.58 -14.98 -40.09
C PHE A 105 23.35 -16.47 -39.72
N GLY A 106 24.03 -17.44 -40.32
CA GLY A 106 23.62 -18.85 -40.24
C GLY A 106 23.95 -19.64 -38.96
N VAL A 107 24.87 -19.19 -38.10
CA VAL A 107 25.19 -19.97 -36.86
C VAL A 107 25.21 -19.12 -35.59
N ALA A 108 25.79 -17.91 -35.64
CA ALA A 108 25.80 -17.00 -34.49
C ALA A 108 24.69 -15.94 -34.59
N GLY A 109 24.49 -15.36 -35.78
CA GLY A 109 23.57 -14.25 -36.01
C GLY A 109 22.10 -14.60 -35.79
N VAL A 110 21.55 -15.63 -36.43
CA VAL A 110 20.14 -16.02 -36.22
C VAL A 110 19.92 -16.47 -34.79
N ARG A 111 20.86 -17.18 -34.13
CA ARG A 111 20.68 -17.58 -32.73
C ARG A 111 20.79 -16.40 -31.75
N GLN A 112 21.63 -15.40 -32.01
CA GLN A 112 21.71 -14.16 -31.21
C GLN A 112 20.56 -13.19 -31.52
N LEU A 113 20.11 -13.10 -32.76
CA LEU A 113 18.98 -12.28 -33.19
C LEU A 113 17.68 -12.90 -32.67
N TRP A 114 17.53 -14.22 -32.75
CA TRP A 114 16.38 -14.95 -32.19
C TRP A 114 16.43 -15.01 -30.66
N ARG A 115 17.61 -15.04 -30.02
CA ARG A 115 17.73 -14.76 -28.57
C ARG A 115 17.33 -13.31 -28.25
N ARG A 116 17.87 -12.30 -28.96
CA ARG A 116 17.48 -10.88 -28.81
C ARG A 116 16.01 -10.58 -29.14
N ILE A 117 15.36 -11.41 -29.96
CA ILE A 117 13.96 -11.24 -30.37
C ILE A 117 13.00 -12.04 -29.48
N ASN A 118 13.38 -13.21 -28.93
CA ASN A 118 12.43 -14.13 -28.30
C ASN A 118 12.72 -14.52 -26.83
N ARG A 119 13.89 -14.24 -26.26
CA ARG A 119 14.15 -14.47 -24.82
C ARG A 119 15.18 -13.47 -24.31
N ASP A 120 14.73 -12.56 -23.44
CA ASP A 120 15.52 -11.56 -22.73
C ASP A 120 15.51 -10.13 -23.31
N ASN A 121 14.37 -9.66 -23.83
CA ASN A 121 14.16 -8.22 -23.82
C ASN A 121 13.97 -7.79 -22.37
N TRP A 122 14.87 -6.92 -21.90
CA TRP A 122 14.71 -6.20 -20.62
C TRP A 122 13.30 -5.65 -20.44
N ARG A 123 12.68 -5.20 -21.54
CA ARG A 123 11.28 -4.77 -21.59
C ARG A 123 10.32 -5.87 -21.14
N ASP A 124 10.31 -7.02 -21.81
CA ASP A 124 9.43 -8.14 -21.47
C ASP A 124 9.67 -8.61 -20.03
N HIS A 125 10.91 -8.59 -19.55
CA HIS A 125 11.23 -8.91 -18.15
C HIS A 125 10.64 -7.93 -17.13
N VAL A 126 10.59 -6.65 -17.47
CA VAL A 126 9.99 -5.63 -16.61
C VAL A 126 8.48 -5.70 -16.69
N GLU A 127 7.90 -5.88 -17.88
CA GLU A 127 6.44 -6.04 -18.09
C GLU A 127 5.93 -7.29 -17.33
N ASP A 128 6.60 -8.43 -17.44
CA ASP A 128 6.29 -9.65 -16.68
C ASP A 128 6.36 -9.41 -15.15
N ALA A 129 7.36 -8.65 -14.69
CA ALA A 129 7.51 -8.34 -13.28
C ALA A 129 6.47 -7.34 -12.78
N GLN A 130 6.07 -6.36 -13.60
CA GLN A 130 4.96 -5.44 -13.32
C GLN A 130 3.64 -6.22 -13.22
N GLU A 131 3.38 -7.15 -14.14
CA GLU A 131 2.19 -8.02 -14.09
C GLU A 131 2.18 -8.90 -12.84
N LYS A 132 3.32 -9.54 -12.52
CA LYS A 132 3.47 -10.36 -11.31
C LYS A 132 3.23 -9.55 -10.05
N LEU A 133 3.82 -8.35 -9.95
CA LEU A 133 3.63 -7.46 -8.80
C LEU A 133 2.18 -6.98 -8.70
N THR A 134 1.55 -6.62 -9.82
CA THR A 134 0.14 -6.19 -9.87
C THR A 134 -0.79 -7.30 -9.38
N LYS A 135 -0.55 -8.55 -9.80
CA LYS A 135 -1.29 -9.72 -9.32
C LYS A 135 -1.08 -9.96 -7.82
N ALA A 136 0.17 -9.86 -7.34
CA ALA A 136 0.49 -10.02 -5.92
C ALA A 136 -0.19 -8.94 -5.06
N ILE A 137 -0.17 -7.67 -5.50
CA ILE A 137 -0.90 -6.56 -4.88
C ILE A 137 -2.40 -6.82 -4.90
N ALA A 138 -2.97 -7.24 -6.03
CA ALA A 138 -4.41 -7.52 -6.11
C ALA A 138 -4.85 -8.64 -5.14
N ALA A 139 -3.98 -9.62 -4.89
CA ALA A 139 -4.21 -10.71 -3.97
C ALA A 139 -3.84 -10.40 -2.50
N GLY A 140 -3.22 -9.26 -2.21
CA GLY A 140 -2.72 -8.91 -0.87
C GLY A 140 -1.58 -9.82 -0.39
N THR A 141 -0.74 -10.26 -1.32
CA THR A 141 0.44 -11.14 -1.08
C THR A 141 1.75 -10.47 -1.50
N GLY A 142 1.71 -9.17 -1.76
CA GLY A 142 2.89 -8.39 -2.10
C GLY A 142 3.89 -8.38 -0.94
N ARG A 143 5.17 -8.49 -1.26
CA ARG A 143 6.24 -8.47 -0.26
C ARG A 143 6.99 -7.16 -0.34
N PHE A 144 7.00 -6.42 0.75
CA PHE A 144 7.48 -5.04 0.76
C PHE A 144 8.50 -4.81 1.86
N ALA A 145 9.46 -3.93 1.60
CA ALA A 145 10.46 -3.48 2.54
C ALA A 145 10.23 -1.99 2.82
N PHE A 146 9.84 -1.68 4.06
CA PHE A 146 9.63 -0.34 4.57
C PHE A 146 10.90 0.20 5.26
N PRO A 147 11.03 1.52 5.41
CA PRO A 147 12.10 2.10 6.23
C PRO A 147 12.02 1.64 7.69
N ASP A 148 13.16 1.62 8.39
CA ASP A 148 13.22 1.27 9.81
C ASP A 148 12.32 2.19 10.65
N GLY A 149 11.63 1.60 11.63
CA GLY A 149 10.71 2.32 12.52
C GLY A 149 9.29 2.49 11.98
N PHE A 150 8.93 1.83 10.88
CA PHE A 150 7.57 1.89 10.33
C PHE A 150 6.51 1.21 11.25
N SER A 151 5.25 1.58 11.06
CA SER A 151 4.08 1.07 11.78
C SER A 151 3.40 -0.09 11.04
N LEU A 152 3.17 -1.23 11.72
CA LEU A 152 2.31 -2.29 11.19
C LEU A 152 0.85 -2.02 11.56
N MET A 153 0.05 -1.56 10.59
CA MET A 153 -1.33 -1.09 10.84
C MET A 153 -2.37 -2.17 10.52
N PHE A 154 -3.10 -2.62 11.53
CA PHE A 154 -4.25 -3.52 11.41
C PHE A 154 -5.54 -2.70 11.40
N THR A 155 -6.02 -2.38 10.20
CA THR A 155 -7.03 -1.34 9.97
C THR A 155 -8.46 -1.85 9.78
N GLY A 156 -8.66 -3.17 9.79
CA GLY A 156 -9.97 -3.76 9.55
C GLY A 156 -10.58 -3.38 8.18
N GLU A 157 -11.90 -3.28 8.12
CA GLU A 157 -12.67 -3.02 6.88
C GLU A 157 -13.02 -1.54 6.63
N GLY A 158 -12.40 -0.56 7.31
CA GLY A 158 -12.82 0.82 7.05
C GLY A 158 -12.16 1.97 7.77
N ASP A 159 -11.07 1.79 8.53
CA ASP A 159 -10.55 2.87 9.38
C ASP A 159 -10.01 4.10 8.59
N GLN A 160 -10.73 5.23 8.67
CA GLN A 160 -10.36 6.53 8.08
C GLN A 160 -9.09 7.09 8.70
N VAL A 161 -8.82 6.85 9.98
CA VAL A 161 -7.65 7.40 10.66
C VAL A 161 -6.38 6.82 10.04
N ALA A 162 -6.31 5.50 9.88
CA ALA A 162 -5.25 4.77 9.23
C ALA A 162 -5.13 5.15 7.75
N LYS A 163 -6.25 5.23 7.02
CA LYS A 163 -6.25 5.73 5.64
C LYS A 163 -5.63 7.13 5.54
N ASN A 164 -6.01 8.04 6.44
CA ASN A 164 -5.49 9.41 6.46
C ASN A 164 -4.00 9.47 6.83
N LEU A 165 -3.48 8.53 7.62
CA LEU A 165 -2.04 8.42 7.90
C LEU A 165 -1.28 8.02 6.64
N ILE A 166 -1.76 6.98 5.95
CA ILE A 166 -1.11 6.43 4.76
C ILE A 166 -1.17 7.39 3.57
N MET A 167 -2.26 8.14 3.44
CA MET A 167 -2.38 9.15 2.39
C MET A 167 -1.42 10.34 2.59
N ASP A 168 -1.07 10.69 3.84
CA ASP A 168 -0.04 11.69 4.12
C ASP A 168 1.36 11.15 3.83
N ASP A 169 1.62 9.92 4.27
CA ASP A 169 2.90 9.25 4.16
C ASP A 169 2.69 7.75 3.91
N HIS A 170 2.89 7.34 2.66
CA HIS A 170 2.74 5.95 2.24
C HIS A 170 3.85 5.04 2.81
N THR A 171 4.94 5.61 3.33
CA THR A 171 6.05 4.88 3.93
C THR A 171 5.87 4.63 5.42
N ILE A 172 4.83 5.21 6.04
CA ILE A 172 4.50 4.99 7.45
C ILE A 172 4.23 3.52 7.76
N GLY A 173 3.77 2.74 6.78
CA GLY A 173 3.63 1.30 6.91
C GLY A 173 2.52 0.70 6.04
N PRO A 174 2.39 -0.64 6.05
CA PRO A 174 1.39 -1.33 5.26
C PRO A 174 0.01 -1.34 5.93
N THR A 175 -1.04 -1.34 5.11
CA THR A 175 -2.41 -1.62 5.55
C THR A 175 -2.66 -3.11 5.61
N LEU A 176 -3.05 -3.64 6.77
CA LEU A 176 -3.48 -5.04 6.91
C LEU A 176 -5.01 -5.10 7.00
N SER A 177 -5.64 -5.71 6.00
CA SER A 177 -7.11 -5.75 5.86
C SER A 177 -7.60 -7.02 5.15
N SER A 178 -8.87 -7.38 5.35
CA SER A 178 -9.52 -8.53 4.70
C SER A 178 -9.72 -8.32 3.20
N LYS A 179 -9.89 -7.05 2.79
CA LYS A 179 -10.17 -6.60 1.42
C LYS A 179 -9.14 -5.58 0.97
N ARG A 180 -8.94 -5.49 -0.34
CA ARG A 180 -8.00 -4.55 -0.93
C ARG A 180 -8.44 -3.10 -0.64
N PRO A 181 -7.63 -2.29 0.06
CA PRO A 181 -7.89 -0.87 0.19
C PRO A 181 -7.71 -0.18 -1.17
N LEU A 182 -8.59 0.77 -1.49
CA LEU A 182 -8.51 1.53 -2.75
C LEU A 182 -7.45 2.63 -2.72
N HIS A 183 -7.00 3.03 -1.53
CA HIS A 183 -6.14 4.20 -1.31
C HIS A 183 -4.63 3.86 -1.30
N THR A 184 -4.24 2.57 -1.31
CA THR A 184 -2.83 2.17 -1.30
C THR A 184 -2.60 0.85 -2.02
N ASN A 185 -1.43 0.73 -2.65
CA ASN A 185 -0.90 -0.53 -3.19
C ASN A 185 -0.08 -1.32 -2.15
N LEU A 186 0.28 -0.69 -1.03
CA LEU A 186 1.10 -1.23 0.03
C LEU A 186 0.22 -1.83 1.13
N TRP A 187 -0.29 -3.03 0.88
CA TRP A 187 -1.21 -3.71 1.79
C TRP A 187 -0.97 -5.22 1.82
N GLY A 188 -1.41 -5.85 2.91
CA GLY A 188 -1.38 -7.29 3.11
C GLY A 188 -2.77 -7.82 3.42
N LYS A 189 -3.16 -8.93 2.80
CA LYS A 189 -4.42 -9.59 3.11
C LYS A 189 -4.33 -10.27 4.46
N PHE A 190 -5.20 -9.85 5.38
CA PHE A 190 -5.36 -10.42 6.70
C PHE A 190 -6.84 -10.54 7.06
N ASP A 191 -7.28 -11.76 7.37
CA ASP A 191 -8.61 -12.03 7.87
C ASP A 191 -8.48 -12.73 9.23
N ASN A 192 -9.22 -12.25 10.22
CA ASN A 192 -9.25 -12.81 11.57
C ASN A 192 -9.60 -14.31 11.57
N ALA A 193 -10.37 -14.78 10.58
CA ALA A 193 -10.73 -16.19 10.41
C ALA A 193 -9.55 -17.10 10.02
N GLU A 194 -8.46 -16.55 9.46
CA GLU A 194 -7.29 -17.34 9.03
C GLU A 194 -6.38 -17.79 10.19
N GLY A 195 -6.67 -17.35 11.42
CA GLY A 195 -5.96 -17.81 12.61
C GLY A 195 -4.47 -17.45 12.63
N ASP A 196 -3.66 -18.30 13.27
CA ASP A 196 -2.23 -18.05 13.52
C ASP A 196 -1.40 -18.10 12.22
N GLU A 197 -1.74 -19.02 11.31
CA GLU A 197 -1.05 -19.14 10.02
C GLU A 197 -1.22 -17.89 9.15
N GLY A 198 -2.44 -17.33 9.11
CA GLY A 198 -2.71 -16.08 8.39
C GLY A 198 -1.93 -14.91 8.99
N PHE A 199 -1.86 -14.84 10.32
CA PHE A 199 -1.14 -13.81 11.05
C PHE A 199 0.38 -13.85 10.77
N ILE A 200 0.99 -15.02 10.91
CA ILE A 200 2.42 -15.21 10.64
C ILE A 200 2.74 -14.92 9.17
N ARG A 201 1.91 -15.44 8.26
CA ARG A 201 2.07 -15.23 6.82
C ARG A 201 2.07 -13.75 6.47
N VAL A 202 1.14 -12.95 7.03
CA VAL A 202 1.07 -11.53 6.69
C VAL A 202 2.26 -10.76 7.26
N LEU A 203 2.71 -11.06 8.47
CA LEU A 203 3.90 -10.41 9.04
C LEU A 203 5.19 -10.76 8.28
N ASP A 204 5.33 -11.98 7.79
CA ASP A 204 6.53 -12.41 7.03
C ASP A 204 6.60 -11.77 5.62
N GLN A 205 5.49 -11.21 5.10
CA GLN A 205 5.48 -10.45 3.84
C GLN A 205 6.28 -9.15 3.94
N PHE A 206 6.36 -8.59 5.15
CA PHE A 206 7.02 -7.32 5.43
C PHE A 206 8.34 -7.55 6.19
N ASN A 207 9.20 -6.54 6.23
CA ASN A 207 10.36 -6.50 7.11
C ASN A 207 9.95 -6.17 8.55
N SER A 208 9.06 -7.00 9.11
CA SER A 208 8.46 -6.80 10.44
C SER A 208 9.49 -6.73 11.58
N GLU A 209 10.72 -7.17 11.36
CA GLU A 209 11.84 -7.00 12.29
C GLU A 209 12.17 -5.53 12.53
N ASP A 210 12.11 -4.70 11.47
CA ASP A 210 12.43 -3.27 11.48
C ASP A 210 11.24 -2.39 11.89
N ALA A 211 10.06 -2.98 12.11
CA ALA A 211 8.88 -2.24 12.56
C ALA A 211 9.10 -1.67 13.97
N GLY A 212 8.77 -0.38 14.17
CA GLY A 212 8.82 0.29 15.47
C GLY A 212 7.66 -0.11 16.38
N GLU A 213 6.47 -0.26 15.78
CA GLU A 213 5.24 -0.56 16.51
C GLU A 213 4.18 -1.30 15.69
N TYR A 214 3.23 -1.86 16.42
CA TYR A 214 1.96 -2.37 15.91
C TYR A 214 0.85 -1.38 16.24
N VAL A 215 0.00 -1.04 15.27
CA VAL A 215 -1.16 -0.16 15.49
C VAL A 215 -2.44 -0.93 15.15
N LEU A 216 -3.30 -1.10 16.15
CA LEU A 216 -4.57 -1.81 16.03
C LEU A 216 -5.72 -0.80 16.01
N PHE A 217 -6.62 -0.92 15.04
CA PHE A 217 -7.79 -0.06 14.91
C PHE A 217 -9.09 -0.88 15.09
N PRO A 218 -9.52 -1.15 16.34
CA PRO A 218 -10.73 -1.94 16.60
C PRO A 218 -12.05 -1.17 16.48
N VAL A 219 -12.05 0.10 16.10
CA VAL A 219 -13.24 0.97 16.10
C VAL A 219 -13.71 1.28 14.69
N VAL A 220 -15.02 1.40 14.50
CA VAL A 220 -15.63 1.86 13.24
C VAL A 220 -15.61 3.38 13.20
N ASP A 221 -15.30 3.98 12.06
CA ASP A 221 -15.23 5.43 11.87
C ASP A 221 -16.45 6.20 12.42
N GLU A 222 -17.65 5.67 12.19
CA GLU A 222 -18.94 6.24 12.63
C GLU A 222 -19.09 6.25 14.16
N HIS A 223 -18.25 5.50 14.86
CA HIS A 223 -18.26 5.30 16.31
C HIS A 223 -16.93 5.69 16.97
N LEU A 224 -16.12 6.52 16.30
CA LEU A 224 -14.86 7.00 16.88
C LEU A 224 -15.06 7.75 18.20
N PHE A 225 -16.12 8.56 18.34
CA PHE A 225 -16.37 9.34 19.56
C PHE A 225 -17.61 8.84 20.31
N LEU A 226 -17.46 8.52 21.59
CA LEU A 226 -18.54 7.96 22.44
C LEU A 226 -19.22 6.74 21.80
N PRO A 227 -18.47 5.69 21.39
CA PRO A 227 -19.09 4.47 20.90
C PRO A 227 -19.99 3.85 21.99
N GLY A 228 -21.07 3.23 21.57
CA GLY A 228 -21.82 2.30 22.41
C GLY A 228 -20.97 1.09 22.82
N LEU A 229 -21.45 0.35 23.82
CA LEU A 229 -20.74 -0.81 24.39
C LEU A 229 -20.44 -1.91 23.36
N GLU A 230 -21.27 -2.05 22.33
CA GLU A 230 -21.15 -3.07 21.28
C GLU A 230 -20.74 -2.47 19.91
N GLU A 231 -20.35 -1.19 19.87
CA GLU A 231 -20.05 -0.44 18.64
C GLU A 231 -18.56 -0.47 18.29
N PHE A 232 -18.06 -1.64 17.92
CA PHE A 232 -16.66 -1.89 17.52
C PHE A 232 -16.59 -2.66 16.19
N ASP A 233 -15.49 -2.52 15.45
CA ASP A 233 -15.17 -3.37 14.30
C ASP A 233 -14.59 -4.72 14.78
N ILE A 234 -13.68 -4.64 15.76
CA ILE A 234 -13.05 -5.80 16.38
C ILE A 234 -13.37 -5.81 17.88
N PRO A 235 -14.11 -6.80 18.40
CA PRO A 235 -14.42 -6.87 19.82
C PRO A 235 -13.15 -6.96 20.68
N PRO A 236 -13.14 -6.40 21.90
CA PRO A 236 -11.99 -6.42 22.80
C PRO A 236 -11.30 -7.78 22.98
N HIS A 237 -12.06 -8.88 23.16
CA HIS A 237 -11.45 -10.23 23.28
C HIS A 237 -10.67 -10.67 22.03
N ARG A 238 -11.02 -10.19 20.83
CA ARG A 238 -10.25 -10.46 19.60
C ARG A 238 -9.03 -9.56 19.50
N VAL A 239 -9.10 -8.34 20.02
CA VAL A 239 -7.93 -7.47 20.16
C VAL A 239 -6.91 -8.11 21.09
N GLU A 240 -7.36 -8.66 22.22
CA GLU A 240 -6.49 -9.41 23.16
C GLU A 240 -5.80 -10.58 22.45
N ILE A 241 -6.54 -11.39 21.68
CA ILE A 241 -5.98 -12.48 20.89
C ILE A 241 -4.93 -11.98 19.90
N ALA A 242 -5.16 -10.85 19.24
CA ALA A 242 -4.20 -10.24 18.31
C ALA A 242 -2.92 -9.80 19.05
N VAL A 243 -3.05 -9.12 20.20
CA VAL A 243 -1.91 -8.72 21.03
C VAL A 243 -1.12 -9.94 21.50
N ARG A 244 -1.80 -10.99 21.99
CA ARG A 244 -1.15 -12.24 22.39
C ARG A 244 -0.36 -12.87 21.24
N ARG A 245 -0.95 -12.93 20.04
CA ARG A 245 -0.29 -13.44 18.83
C ARG A 245 0.93 -12.62 18.42
N ILE A 246 0.87 -11.29 18.54
CA ILE A 246 2.03 -10.40 18.35
C ILE A 246 3.15 -10.83 19.30
N ARG A 247 2.86 -10.94 20.59
CA ARG A 247 3.85 -11.32 21.62
C ARG A 247 4.43 -12.72 21.39
N GLU A 248 3.60 -13.67 21.00
CA GLU A 248 4.05 -15.03 20.64
C GLU A 248 4.98 -15.01 19.42
N TYR A 249 4.64 -14.24 18.38
CA TYR A 249 5.48 -14.10 17.19
C TYR A 249 6.83 -13.45 17.51
N GLU A 250 6.85 -12.35 18.27
CA GLU A 250 8.08 -11.70 18.73
C GLU A 250 8.97 -12.68 19.50
N LYS A 251 8.37 -13.44 20.44
CA LYS A 251 9.08 -14.46 21.21
C LYS A 251 9.66 -15.56 20.33
N GLN A 252 8.92 -16.04 19.33
CA GLN A 252 9.40 -17.05 18.38
C GLN A 252 10.59 -16.55 17.55
N LYS A 253 10.60 -15.26 17.19
CA LYS A 253 11.70 -14.63 16.45
C LYS A 253 12.85 -14.14 17.35
N GLY A 254 12.68 -14.17 18.66
CA GLY A 254 13.67 -13.68 19.64
C GLY A 254 13.77 -12.16 19.72
N TRP A 255 12.68 -11.45 19.38
CA TRP A 255 12.61 -9.99 19.43
C TRP A 255 12.17 -9.51 20.81
N ALA A 256 12.61 -8.32 21.20
CA ALA A 256 12.05 -7.64 22.36
C ALA A 256 10.61 -7.17 22.06
N PRO A 257 9.72 -7.10 23.07
CA PRO A 257 8.34 -6.63 22.88
C PRO A 257 8.31 -5.20 22.33
N LYS A 258 7.85 -5.04 21.09
CA LYS A 258 7.65 -3.73 20.46
C LYS A 258 6.44 -3.03 21.03
N LYS A 259 6.37 -1.72 20.79
CA LYS A 259 5.22 -0.92 21.18
C LYS A 259 3.97 -1.40 20.42
N THR A 260 2.83 -1.43 21.10
CA THR A 260 1.53 -1.67 20.50
C THR A 260 0.61 -0.51 20.87
N VAL A 261 0.06 0.15 19.87
CA VAL A 261 -0.93 1.21 20.06
C VAL A 261 -2.30 0.68 19.63
N ILE A 262 -3.29 0.78 20.51
CA ILE A 262 -4.68 0.41 20.22
C ILE A 262 -5.48 1.70 20.10
N VAL A 263 -6.01 1.99 18.93
CA VAL A 263 -6.85 3.18 18.67
C VAL A 263 -8.30 2.81 18.91
N GLY A 264 -8.77 2.98 20.13
CA GLY A 264 -10.15 2.63 20.48
C GLY A 264 -10.55 3.03 21.89
N ASP A 265 -11.85 2.91 22.18
CA ASP A 265 -12.41 3.35 23.45
C ASP A 265 -12.09 2.35 24.57
N LYS A 266 -11.44 2.84 25.63
CA LYS A 266 -10.91 2.02 26.72
C LYS A 266 -12.00 1.33 27.56
N GLU A 267 -13.23 1.84 27.53
CA GLU A 267 -14.38 1.30 28.30
C GLU A 267 -15.16 0.24 27.51
N GLN A 268 -14.85 0.03 26.23
CA GLN A 268 -15.44 -1.07 25.47
C GLN A 268 -15.02 -2.42 26.07
N GLN A 269 -16.00 -3.30 26.24
CA GLN A 269 -15.84 -4.59 26.89
C GLN A 269 -16.50 -5.71 26.10
N SER A 270 -15.86 -6.88 26.09
CA SER A 270 -16.47 -8.16 25.73
C SER A 270 -16.87 -8.87 27.01
N LYS A 271 -18.16 -9.14 27.19
CA LYS A 271 -18.68 -9.89 28.33
C LYS A 271 -19.14 -11.29 27.91
N PHE A 272 -18.61 -12.32 28.56
CA PHE A 272 -19.02 -13.71 28.39
C PHE A 272 -19.92 -14.10 29.55
N ILE A 273 -21.12 -14.61 29.27
CA ILE A 273 -22.08 -14.98 30.32
C ILE A 273 -22.35 -16.47 30.22
N THR A 274 -22.11 -17.20 31.31
CA THR A 274 -22.52 -18.59 31.42
C THR A 274 -23.95 -18.63 31.97
N THR A 275 -24.85 -19.34 31.30
CA THR A 275 -26.24 -19.51 31.75
C THR A 275 -26.56 -20.98 32.02
N SER A 276 -27.26 -21.25 33.12
CA SER A 276 -27.92 -22.53 33.40
C SER A 276 -29.44 -22.37 33.27
N LYS A 277 -30.18 -23.47 33.46
CA LYS A 277 -31.66 -23.41 33.50
C LYS A 277 -32.18 -22.56 34.65
N GLU A 278 -31.38 -22.38 35.70
CA GLU A 278 -31.71 -21.64 36.92
C GLU A 278 -31.29 -20.15 36.87
N GLY A 279 -30.54 -19.72 35.85
CA GLY A 279 -30.11 -18.33 35.67
C GLY A 279 -28.65 -18.19 35.24
N GLU A 280 -28.10 -16.98 35.37
CA GLU A 280 -26.69 -16.71 35.11
C GLU A 280 -25.81 -17.36 36.19
N VAL A 281 -24.77 -18.07 35.76
CA VAL A 281 -23.76 -18.68 36.62
C VAL A 281 -22.55 -17.74 36.64
N PRO A 282 -22.20 -17.13 37.79
CA PRO A 282 -21.03 -16.28 37.88
C PRO A 282 -19.75 -17.06 37.57
N SER A 283 -18.97 -16.59 36.61
CA SER A 283 -17.64 -17.13 36.29
C SER A 283 -16.56 -16.04 36.44
N PRO A 284 -15.39 -16.37 37.01
CA PRO A 284 -14.27 -15.44 37.03
C PRO A 284 -13.67 -15.28 35.62
N ASN A 285 -13.32 -14.03 35.25
CA ASN A 285 -12.78 -13.61 33.95
C ASN A 285 -13.78 -13.55 32.78
N ASP A 286 -15.01 -13.14 33.08
CA ASP A 286 -16.06 -12.97 32.08
C ASP A 286 -15.99 -11.62 31.34
N GLU A 287 -15.05 -10.72 31.66
CA GLU A 287 -14.97 -9.38 31.07
C GLU A 287 -13.57 -9.06 30.55
N VAL A 288 -13.47 -8.72 29.27
CA VAL A 288 -12.23 -8.26 28.61
C VAL A 288 -12.47 -6.86 28.04
N SER A 289 -11.69 -5.86 28.45
CA SER A 289 -11.75 -4.50 27.89
C SER A 289 -10.40 -4.09 27.31
N LEU A 290 -10.37 -3.03 26.51
CA LEU A 290 -9.09 -2.49 26.02
C LEU A 290 -8.20 -2.04 27.20
N ARG A 291 -8.81 -1.49 28.26
CA ARG A 291 -8.11 -1.15 29.51
C ARG A 291 -7.42 -2.35 30.14
N THR A 292 -8.10 -3.48 30.28
CA THR A 292 -7.49 -4.67 30.90
C THR A 292 -6.36 -5.22 30.03
N ILE A 293 -6.51 -5.20 28.71
CA ILE A 293 -5.45 -5.60 27.76
C ILE A 293 -4.21 -4.73 27.94
N ALA A 294 -4.36 -3.40 28.00
CA ALA A 294 -3.23 -2.50 28.17
C ALA A 294 -2.52 -2.65 29.53
N ALA A 295 -3.23 -3.09 30.57
CA ALA A 295 -2.66 -3.37 31.88
C ALA A 295 -1.94 -4.73 31.95
N GLU A 296 -2.42 -5.71 31.20
CA GLU A 296 -1.89 -7.09 31.20
C GLU A 296 -0.62 -7.25 30.37
N TYR A 297 -0.54 -6.57 29.22
CA TYR A 297 0.54 -6.76 28.25
C TYR A 297 1.55 -5.58 28.29
N GLU A 298 2.84 -5.91 28.29
CA GLU A 298 3.93 -4.92 28.24
C GLU A 298 3.86 -4.07 26.96
N ASN A 299 4.25 -2.79 27.07
CA ASN A 299 4.35 -1.84 25.96
C ASN A 299 3.07 -1.67 25.12
N VAL A 300 1.90 -1.88 25.72
CA VAL A 300 0.59 -1.59 25.11
C VAL A 300 0.08 -0.24 25.59
N THR A 301 -0.35 0.61 24.65
CA THR A 301 -0.95 1.93 24.94
C THR A 301 -2.26 2.08 24.20
N ILE A 302 -3.26 2.67 24.84
CA ILE A 302 -4.55 2.97 24.21
C ILE A 302 -4.55 4.44 23.81
N ALA A 303 -4.77 4.71 22.54
CA ALA A 303 -5.09 6.03 22.01
C ALA A 303 -6.62 6.13 21.95
N ASP A 304 -7.25 6.56 23.04
CA ASP A 304 -8.70 6.60 23.18
C ASP A 304 -9.28 7.87 22.51
N PRO A 305 -10.00 7.76 21.38
CA PRO A 305 -10.50 8.93 20.68
C PRO A 305 -11.51 9.76 21.49
N THR A 306 -12.26 9.12 22.41
CA THR A 306 -13.18 9.80 23.32
C THR A 306 -12.39 10.69 24.28
N ASP A 307 -11.36 10.14 24.94
CA ASP A 307 -10.52 10.92 25.86
C ASP A 307 -9.76 12.04 25.15
N ILE A 308 -9.19 11.76 23.97
CA ILE A 308 -8.47 12.75 23.16
C ILE A 308 -9.39 13.91 22.80
N THR A 309 -10.61 13.61 22.35
CA THR A 309 -11.60 14.61 21.95
C THR A 309 -12.07 15.42 23.15
N LEU A 310 -12.39 14.76 24.28
CA LEU A 310 -12.83 15.44 25.49
C LEU A 310 -11.73 16.32 26.10
N SER A 311 -10.48 15.88 26.09
CA SER A 311 -9.34 16.68 26.53
C SER A 311 -9.25 17.97 25.71
N ARG A 312 -9.40 17.86 24.38
CA ARG A 312 -9.43 19.03 23.50
C ARG A 312 -10.64 19.94 23.76
N ILE A 313 -11.81 19.36 24.09
CA ILE A 313 -12.99 20.14 24.48
C ILE A 313 -12.72 20.91 25.77
N ILE A 314 -12.12 20.28 26.78
CA ILE A 314 -11.78 20.91 28.06
C ILE A 314 -10.80 22.08 27.84
N GLU A 315 -9.78 21.88 27.00
CA GLU A 315 -8.86 22.95 26.60
C GLU A 315 -9.59 24.14 25.97
N ILE A 316 -10.49 23.88 25.01
CA ILE A 316 -11.27 24.93 24.35
C ILE A 316 -12.25 25.58 25.33
N ALA A 317 -12.81 24.82 26.28
CA ALA A 317 -13.77 25.33 27.25
C ALA A 317 -13.15 26.40 28.16
N GLU A 318 -11.86 26.32 28.49
CA GLU A 318 -11.18 27.32 29.34
C GLU A 318 -11.95 27.61 30.65
N GLY A 319 -12.50 26.56 31.27
CA GLY A 319 -13.27 26.64 32.52
C GLY A 319 -14.77 26.99 32.38
N ARG A 320 -15.27 27.23 31.15
CA ARG A 320 -16.70 27.43 30.86
C ARG A 320 -17.51 26.16 31.09
N GLN A 321 -18.78 26.31 31.47
CA GLN A 321 -19.74 25.22 31.55
C GLN A 321 -19.97 24.54 30.19
N ILE A 322 -19.47 23.31 30.06
CA ILE A 322 -19.70 22.43 28.92
C ILE A 322 -21.14 21.89 28.96
N LEU A 323 -21.90 22.13 27.89
CA LEU A 323 -23.25 21.62 27.68
C LEU A 323 -23.30 20.69 26.47
N PHE A 324 -23.81 19.48 26.65
CA PHE A 324 -24.01 18.52 25.57
C PHE A 324 -25.30 18.81 24.78
N ARG A 325 -25.21 18.81 23.44
CA ARG A 325 -26.34 19.01 22.53
C ARG A 325 -26.31 17.96 21.42
N ALA A 326 -27.43 17.28 21.26
CA ALA A 326 -27.69 16.32 20.19
C ALA A 326 -29.20 16.30 19.88
N SER A 327 -29.63 15.46 18.95
CA SER A 327 -31.03 15.04 18.80
C SER A 327 -31.59 14.40 20.09
N ASP A 328 -32.91 14.23 20.20
CA ASP A 328 -33.52 13.55 21.37
C ASP A 328 -32.96 12.13 21.54
N HIS A 329 -32.76 11.43 20.42
CA HIS A 329 -32.16 10.10 20.43
C HIS A 329 -30.67 10.15 20.84
N GLY A 330 -29.89 11.05 20.25
CA GLY A 330 -28.47 11.22 20.59
C GLY A 330 -28.26 11.64 22.04
N THR A 331 -29.12 12.50 22.60
CA THR A 331 -29.04 12.92 24.00
C THR A 331 -29.29 11.74 24.94
N LYS A 332 -30.31 10.91 24.67
CA LYS A 332 -30.60 9.71 25.47
C LYS A 332 -29.47 8.69 25.40
N LYS A 333 -28.82 8.56 24.24
CA LYS A 333 -27.75 7.59 24.01
C LYS A 333 -26.42 8.01 24.63
N TYR A 334 -26.01 9.27 24.44
CA TYR A 334 -24.62 9.69 24.67
C TYR A 334 -24.41 10.64 25.84
N SER A 335 -25.43 11.36 26.31
CA SER A 335 -25.21 12.42 27.31
C SER A 335 -24.64 11.89 28.63
N ASN A 336 -25.15 10.75 29.11
CA ASN A 336 -24.67 10.13 30.34
C ASN A 336 -23.19 9.76 30.22
N GLU A 337 -22.81 9.11 29.11
CA GLU A 337 -21.43 8.70 28.87
C GLU A 337 -20.52 9.92 28.70
N PHE A 338 -20.95 10.94 27.95
CA PHE A 338 -20.21 12.18 27.79
C PHE A 338 -19.86 12.84 29.13
N TYR A 339 -20.84 13.01 30.02
CA TYR A 339 -20.58 13.60 31.34
C TYR A 339 -19.80 12.66 32.27
N HIS A 340 -20.01 11.35 32.18
CA HIS A 340 -19.21 10.37 32.90
C HIS A 340 -17.73 10.49 32.52
N ARG A 341 -17.41 10.49 31.22
CA ARG A 341 -16.04 10.59 30.72
C ARG A 341 -15.40 11.95 31.02
N LEU A 342 -16.15 13.05 30.94
CA LEU A 342 -15.67 14.36 31.40
C LEU A 342 -15.27 14.35 32.88
N SER A 343 -16.06 13.69 33.72
CA SER A 343 -15.75 13.60 35.16
C SER A 343 -14.47 12.79 35.42
N LEU A 344 -14.22 11.73 34.64
CA LEU A 344 -12.99 10.95 34.74
C LEU A 344 -11.74 11.74 34.32
N LEU A 345 -11.90 12.76 33.47
CA LEU A 345 -10.83 13.69 33.10
C LEU A 345 -10.68 14.85 34.11
N GLY A 346 -11.47 14.88 35.19
CA GLY A 346 -11.37 15.88 36.24
C GLY A 346 -11.89 17.26 35.84
N TYR A 347 -12.78 17.34 34.85
CA TYR A 347 -13.38 18.60 34.44
C TYR A 347 -14.36 19.12 35.50
N GLU A 348 -14.12 20.35 35.96
CA GLU A 348 -15.04 21.12 36.79
C GLU A 348 -15.19 22.54 36.22
N PRO A 349 -16.41 23.07 36.07
CA PRO A 349 -16.62 24.43 35.58
C PRO A 349 -16.12 25.46 36.61
N THR A 350 -15.35 26.44 36.15
CA THR A 350 -14.89 27.58 36.95
C THR A 350 -15.56 28.91 36.55
N SER A 351 -16.41 28.89 35.51
CA SER A 351 -17.18 30.03 35.00
C SER A 351 -18.62 29.63 34.68
N ASP A 352 -19.55 30.59 34.80
CA ASP A 352 -20.97 30.46 34.42
C ASP A 352 -21.19 30.58 32.90
N ASP A 353 -20.16 31.02 32.16
CA ASP A 353 -20.18 31.06 30.70
C ASP A 353 -20.33 29.65 30.12
N LYS A 354 -20.99 29.54 28.96
CA LYS A 354 -21.37 28.25 28.39
C LYS A 354 -20.61 27.95 27.10
N LEU A 355 -20.24 26.69 26.93
CA LEU A 355 -19.79 26.13 25.65
C LEU A 355 -20.72 24.96 25.30
N VAL A 356 -21.40 25.05 24.17
CA VAL A 356 -22.34 24.01 23.73
C VAL A 356 -21.63 23.09 22.74
N ILE A 357 -21.46 21.83 23.12
CA ILE A 357 -20.85 20.78 22.29
C ILE A 357 -21.95 20.09 21.50
N GLY A 358 -21.85 20.16 20.18
CA GLY A 358 -22.76 19.49 19.27
C GLY A 358 -22.23 18.14 18.84
N TYR A 359 -22.98 17.07 19.11
CA TYR A 359 -22.67 15.74 18.61
C TYR A 359 -23.92 15.05 18.07
N ASP A 360 -24.04 15.00 16.75
CA ASP A 360 -25.08 14.28 16.05
C ASP A 360 -24.41 13.28 15.09
N ILE A 361 -24.84 12.02 15.11
CA ILE A 361 -24.26 10.96 14.27
C ILE A 361 -24.57 11.24 12.79
N THR A 362 -25.72 11.87 12.51
CA THR A 362 -26.15 12.07 11.14
C THR A 362 -25.63 13.39 10.57
N ASP A 363 -25.15 13.30 9.33
CA ASP A 363 -24.61 14.40 8.55
C ASP A 363 -25.58 15.58 8.44
N LEU A 364 -26.87 15.29 8.25
CA LEU A 364 -27.94 16.29 8.09
C LEU A 364 -28.25 17.05 9.39
N GLU A 365 -28.20 16.37 10.54
CA GLU A 365 -28.43 17.01 11.83
C GLU A 365 -27.27 17.93 12.18
N THR A 366 -26.03 17.47 11.97
CA THR A 366 -24.82 18.26 12.16
C THR A 366 -24.84 19.51 11.27
N GLU A 367 -25.17 19.37 9.99
CA GLU A 367 -25.30 20.50 9.06
C GLU A 367 -26.39 21.48 9.52
N HIS A 368 -27.60 20.99 9.83
CA HIS A 368 -28.71 21.85 10.24
C HIS A 368 -28.35 22.67 11.50
N GLN A 369 -27.69 22.06 12.49
CA GLN A 369 -27.28 22.78 13.71
C GLN A 369 -26.25 23.86 13.42
N VAL A 370 -25.21 23.53 12.63
CA VAL A 370 -24.14 24.46 12.24
C VAL A 370 -24.70 25.64 11.42
N VAL A 371 -25.55 25.36 10.43
CA VAL A 371 -26.15 26.39 9.56
C VAL A 371 -27.15 27.26 10.32
N SER A 372 -27.90 26.68 11.27
CA SER A 372 -28.93 27.44 11.99
C SER A 372 -28.36 28.56 12.88
N GLN A 373 -27.08 28.48 13.29
CA GLN A 373 -26.36 29.46 14.13
C GLN A 373 -27.13 29.92 15.39
N LYS A 374 -28.09 29.13 15.88
CA LYS A 374 -29.00 29.55 16.96
C LYS A 374 -28.32 29.70 18.32
N HIS A 375 -27.10 29.20 18.48
CA HIS A 375 -26.36 29.21 19.75
C HIS A 375 -25.04 29.95 19.60
N THR A 376 -24.90 31.03 20.36
CA THR A 376 -23.60 31.66 20.60
C THR A 376 -22.73 30.67 21.38
N ALA A 377 -21.51 30.38 20.90
CA ALA A 377 -20.59 29.36 21.44
C ALA A 377 -20.99 27.88 21.22
N TYR A 378 -21.38 27.54 19.99
CA TYR A 378 -21.55 26.15 19.54
C TYR A 378 -20.25 25.58 18.96
N LEU A 379 -19.84 24.38 19.42
CA LEU A 379 -18.68 23.64 18.95
C LEU A 379 -19.13 22.27 18.40
N PRO A 380 -19.25 22.09 17.07
CA PRO A 380 -19.58 20.80 16.48
C PRO A 380 -18.41 19.82 16.57
N VAL A 381 -18.71 18.58 16.96
CA VAL A 381 -17.82 17.42 16.91
C VAL A 381 -18.17 16.61 15.66
N ILE A 382 -17.22 16.47 14.75
CA ILE A 382 -17.41 15.90 13.42
C ILE A 382 -16.56 14.65 13.29
N LEU A 383 -17.18 13.53 12.92
CA LEU A 383 -16.52 12.25 12.64
C LEU A 383 -16.35 12.02 11.14
N SER A 384 -17.41 12.27 10.37
CA SER A 384 -17.44 12.04 8.92
C SER A 384 -16.57 13.03 8.14
N ARG A 385 -15.73 12.50 7.23
CA ARG A 385 -14.92 13.31 6.33
C ARG A 385 -15.79 14.09 5.33
N ASP A 386 -16.87 13.49 4.84
CA ASP A 386 -17.76 14.11 3.85
C ASP A 386 -18.48 15.33 4.45
N VAL A 387 -18.94 15.23 5.69
CA VAL A 387 -19.50 16.37 6.45
C VAL A 387 -18.46 17.44 6.67
N PHE A 388 -17.25 17.06 7.07
CA PHE A 388 -16.16 18.01 7.26
C PHE A 388 -15.86 18.78 5.97
N ASP A 389 -15.74 18.09 4.84
CA ASP A 389 -15.46 18.70 3.52
C ASP A 389 -16.62 19.56 3.00
N LEU A 390 -17.87 19.23 3.35
CA LEU A 390 -19.05 20.05 3.07
C LEU A 390 -19.05 21.35 3.89
N LEU A 391 -18.89 21.23 5.21
CA LEU A 391 -19.01 22.35 6.14
C LEU A 391 -17.79 23.29 6.08
N SER A 392 -16.60 22.76 5.84
CA SER A 392 -15.35 23.54 5.75
C SER A 392 -15.35 24.56 4.61
N LYS A 393 -16.10 24.32 3.53
CA LYS A 393 -16.17 25.23 2.38
C LYS A 393 -16.88 26.55 2.69
N HIS A 394 -17.81 26.55 3.64
CA HIS A 394 -18.75 27.66 3.81
C HIS A 394 -19.01 28.10 5.25
N TYR A 395 -18.82 27.21 6.24
CA TYR A 395 -19.34 27.42 7.59
C TYR A 395 -18.31 27.27 8.71
N LEU A 396 -17.31 26.40 8.55
CA LEU A 396 -16.29 26.19 9.59
C LEU A 396 -15.16 27.22 9.48
N ARG A 397 -14.80 27.82 10.62
CA ARG A 397 -13.58 28.64 10.78
C ARG A 397 -12.63 27.91 11.72
N ASP A 398 -11.35 28.24 11.67
CA ASP A 398 -10.36 27.63 12.56
C ASP A 398 -10.75 27.81 14.03
N ASN A 399 -10.58 26.75 14.83
CA ASN A 399 -10.95 26.66 16.26
C ASN A 399 -12.46 26.74 16.57
N THR A 400 -13.35 26.69 15.57
CA THR A 400 -14.82 26.65 15.81
C THR A 400 -15.43 25.27 15.61
N TYR A 401 -14.62 24.20 15.60
CA TYR A 401 -15.07 22.82 15.44
C TYR A 401 -14.02 21.84 15.97
N ILE A 402 -14.43 20.58 16.12
CA ILE A 402 -13.53 19.45 16.33
C ILE A 402 -13.75 18.44 15.21
N PHE A 403 -12.68 18.08 14.51
CA PHE A 403 -12.68 16.95 13.57
C PHE A 403 -11.89 15.80 14.20
N VAL A 404 -12.60 14.80 14.71
CA VAL A 404 -12.04 13.73 15.55
C VAL A 404 -10.94 12.95 14.83
N PRO A 405 -11.10 12.51 13.56
CA PRO A 405 -10.04 11.79 12.86
C PRO A 405 -8.71 12.55 12.78
N ALA A 406 -8.73 13.88 12.67
CA ALA A 406 -7.50 14.68 12.67
C ALA A 406 -6.85 14.76 14.05
N LEU A 407 -7.64 14.87 15.13
CA LEU A 407 -7.12 14.85 16.49
C LEU A 407 -6.49 13.50 16.84
N VAL A 408 -7.18 12.40 16.55
CA VAL A 408 -6.66 11.05 16.78
C VAL A 408 -5.39 10.82 15.98
N LYS A 409 -5.37 11.26 14.72
CA LYS A 409 -4.17 11.20 13.87
C LYS A 409 -2.99 11.97 14.46
N GLN A 410 -3.22 13.18 14.98
CA GLN A 410 -2.16 13.98 15.61
C GLN A 410 -1.61 13.28 16.85
N GLU A 411 -2.50 12.74 17.69
CA GLU A 411 -2.10 12.01 18.88
C GLU A 411 -1.36 10.71 18.54
N LEU A 412 -1.82 9.99 17.53
CA LEU A 412 -1.15 8.79 17.06
C LEU A 412 0.23 9.10 16.49
N LYS A 413 0.40 10.19 15.72
CA LYS A 413 1.72 10.66 15.28
C LYS A 413 2.61 10.91 16.49
N ARG A 414 2.14 11.64 17.52
CA ARG A 414 2.87 11.90 18.76
C ARG A 414 3.27 10.61 19.49
N LEU A 415 2.39 9.62 19.53
CA LEU A 415 2.66 8.33 20.16
C LEU A 415 3.65 7.50 19.34
N VAL A 416 3.61 7.55 18.02
CA VAL A 416 4.50 6.79 17.12
C VAL A 416 5.88 7.43 17.02
N THR A 417 5.98 8.75 16.82
CA THR A 417 7.28 9.44 16.61
C THR A 417 8.00 9.79 17.91
N GLY A 418 7.35 9.66 19.07
CA GLY A 418 7.90 10.04 20.37
C GLY A 418 7.87 11.56 20.61
N PRO A 419 8.13 12.02 21.85
CA PRO A 419 7.99 13.43 22.22
C PRO A 419 9.05 14.39 21.65
N ASP A 420 10.04 13.92 20.89
CA ASP A 420 11.16 14.74 20.37
C ASP A 420 11.38 14.52 18.85
N SER A 421 10.39 14.91 18.04
CA SER A 421 10.55 15.14 16.59
C SER A 421 10.24 16.58 16.23
#